data_AF-A0A1F6NWC6-F1
#
_entry.id   AF-A0A1F6NWC6-F1
#
_cell.length_a   1.000
_cell.length_b   1.000
_cell.length_c   1.000
_cell.angle_alpha   90.00
_cell.angle_beta   90.00
_cell.angle_gamma   90.00
#
_symmetry.space_group_name_H-M   'P 1'
#
loop_
_entity.id
_entity.type
_entity.pdbx_description
1 polymer ?
#
loop_
_entity_poly.entity_id
_entity_poly.type
_entity_poly.pdbx_seq_one_letter_code
_entity_poly.pdbx_strand_id
1 'polypeptide(L)' 'MSELKRRKGESFEGFIRRVKRQWLRSGKLIQAKKIQFFSPKKSKNLQRKYAVKKSKLISKTNYLRKIGKLPPEEDKFKRF' A
#
# COMPACT_ATOMS: atom_id res chain seq x y z
N MET A 1 12.47 14.92 5.06
CA MET A 1 12.10 15.98 4.08
C MET A 1 10.62 15.91 3.74
N SER A 2 9.78 16.31 4.69
CA SER A 2 8.42 16.76 4.39
C SER A 2 8.41 18.21 4.83
N GLU A 3 8.85 19.10 3.95
CA GLU A 3 8.90 20.55 4.16
C GLU A 3 7.47 21.15 4.08
N LEU A 4 6.53 20.52 4.77
CA LEU A 4 5.18 21.03 4.90
C LEU A 4 5.23 22.10 5.97
N LYS A 5 5.13 23.36 5.55
CA LYS A 5 4.90 24.48 6.46
C LYS A 5 3.41 24.63 6.76
N ARG A 6 3.10 25.19 7.92
CA ARG A 6 1.73 25.56 8.29
C ARG A 6 1.28 26.72 7.41
N ARG A 7 0.06 26.65 6.86
CA ARG A 7 -0.52 27.74 6.07
C ARG A 7 -1.11 28.79 7.02
N LYS A 8 -1.08 30.07 6.62
CA LYS A 8 -1.73 31.16 7.38
C LYS A 8 -3.24 30.91 7.41
N GLY A 9 -3.85 30.95 8.60
CA GLY A 9 -5.28 30.66 8.80
C GLY A 9 -5.63 29.17 8.96
N GLU A 10 -4.65 28.25 8.95
CA GLU A 10 -4.91 26.82 9.15
C GLU A 10 -4.88 26.44 10.64
N SER A 11 -5.83 25.61 11.09
CA SER A 11 -5.77 24.98 12.42
C SER A 11 -4.62 23.98 12.54
N PHE A 12 -4.09 23.78 13.75
CA PHE A 12 -2.98 22.85 13.96
C PHE A 12 -3.34 21.41 13.53
N GLU A 13 -4.57 20.96 13.80
CA GLU A 13 -5.04 19.64 13.40
C GLU A 13 -5.14 19.48 11.88
N GLY A 14 -5.58 20.53 11.18
CA GLY A 14 -5.62 20.55 9.71
C GLY A 14 -4.23 20.33 9.11
N PHE A 15 -3.23 21.00 9.68
CA PHE A 15 -1.84 20.85 9.30
C PHE A 15 -1.34 19.42 9.52
N ILE A 16 -1.53 18.87 10.72
CA ILE A 16 -1.09 17.50 11.06
C ILE A 16 -1.76 16.45 10.18
N ARG A 17 -3.04 16.62 9.85
CA ARG A 17 -3.76 15.72 8.93
C ARG A 17 -3.12 15.72 7.54
N ARG A 18 -2.72 16.89 7.01
CA ARG A 18 -2.00 16.97 5.73
C ARG A 18 -0.65 16.28 5.81
N VAL A 19 0.10 16.50 6.89
CA VAL A 19 1.40 15.85 7.12
C VAL A 19 1.26 14.33 7.14
N LYS A 20 0.30 13.80 7.90
CA LYS A 20 0.01 12.36 7.96
C LYS A 20 -0.35 11.79 6.59
N ARG A 21 -1.24 12.45 5.83
CA ARG A 21 -1.60 12.03 4.47
C ARG A 21 -0.39 12.01 3.54
N GLN A 22 0.48 13.01 3.61
CA GLN A 22 1.68 13.07 2.80
C GLN A 22 2.65 11.94 3.13
N TRP A 23 2.84 11.62 4.41
CA TRP A 23 3.68 10.50 4.83
C TRP A 23 3.12 9.15 4.35
N LEU A 24 1.80 8.96 4.41
CA LEU A 24 1.13 7.77 3.89
C LEU A 24 1.30 7.64 2.37
N ARG A 25 1.05 8.73 1.61
CA ARG A 25 1.23 8.76 0.15
C ARG A 25 2.67 8.48 -0.25
N SER A 26 3.64 9.03 0.49
CA SER A 26 5.06 8.82 0.21
C SER A 26 5.53 7.38 0.48
N GLY A 27 4.77 6.58 1.21
CA GLY A 27 5.16 5.23 1.61
C GLY A 27 6.33 5.14 2.59
N LYS A 28 6.95 6.28 2.99
CA LYS A 28 8.13 6.29 3.87
C LYS A 28 7.87 5.62 5.22
N LEU A 29 6.69 5.80 5.80
CA LEU A 29 6.29 5.11 7.03
C LEU A 29 6.21 3.58 6.84
N ILE A 30 5.70 3.13 5.70
CA ILE A 30 5.60 1.70 5.38
C ILE A 30 7.00 1.12 5.20
N GLN A 31 7.87 1.84 4.48
CA GLN A 31 9.26 1.43 4.29
C GLN A 31 10.02 1.37 5.62
N ALA A 32 9.89 2.38 6.48
CA ALA A 32 10.50 2.39 7.81
C ALA A 32 10.08 1.17 8.64
N LYS A 33 8.78 0.86 8.68
CA LYS A 33 8.26 -0.35 9.34
C LYS A 33 8.78 -1.64 8.72
N LYS A 34 8.94 -1.68 7.39
CA LYS A 34 9.44 -2.87 6.66
C LYS A 34 10.90 -3.18 6.97
N ILE A 35 11.73 -2.16 7.17
CA ILE A 35 13.18 -2.31 7.45
C ILE A 35 13.51 -2.24 8.95
N GLN A 36 12.51 -2.10 9.82
CA GLN A 36 12.70 -1.97 11.27
C GLN A 36 13.46 -3.17 11.87
N PHE A 37 13.29 -4.36 11.27
CA PHE A 37 13.92 -5.60 11.71
C PHE A 37 14.69 -6.24 10.56
N PHE A 38 15.73 -7.00 10.90
CA PHE A 38 16.44 -7.82 9.94
C PHE A 38 15.50 -8.90 9.38
N SER A 39 15.37 -8.93 8.06
CA SER A 39 14.64 -9.99 7.35
C SER A 39 15.61 -10.67 6.39
N PRO A 40 15.91 -11.98 6.55
CA PRO A 40 16.78 -12.68 5.63
C PRO A 40 16.15 -12.77 4.23
N LYS A 41 16.99 -12.96 3.21
CA LYS A 41 16.54 -13.18 1.83
C LYS A 41 15.73 -14.47 1.75
N LYS A 42 14.57 -14.40 1.08
CA LYS A 42 13.70 -15.56 0.87
C LYS A 42 14.40 -16.64 0.03
N SER A 43 14.31 -17.91 0.42
CA SER A 43 14.77 -19.04 -0.38
C SER A 43 13.96 -19.20 -1.68
N LYS A 44 14.51 -19.88 -2.69
CA LYS A 44 13.82 -20.12 -3.98
C LYS A 44 12.47 -20.81 -3.79
N ASN A 45 12.39 -21.79 -2.90
CA ASN A 45 11.15 -22.51 -2.58
C ASN A 45 10.10 -21.58 -1.95
N LEU A 46 10.51 -20.71 -1.03
CA LEU A 46 9.61 -19.75 -0.40
C LEU A 46 9.12 -18.69 -1.40
N GLN A 47 9.99 -18.22 -2.30
CA GLN A 47 9.62 -17.32 -3.39
C GLN A 47 8.57 -17.96 -4.31
N ARG A 48 8.77 -19.22 -4.72
CA ARG A 48 7.80 -19.96 -5.56
C ARG A 48 6.44 -20.12 -4.86
N LYS A 49 6.43 -20.55 -3.60
CA LYS A 49 5.19 -20.67 -2.81
C LYS A 49 4.44 -19.34 -2.71
N TYR A 50 5.17 -18.25 -2.47
CA TYR A 50 4.60 -16.91 -2.41
C TYR A 50 4.01 -16.46 -3.76
N ALA A 51 4.71 -16.70 -4.87
CA ALA A 51 4.23 -16.37 -6.21
C ALA A 51 2.94 -17.12 -6.57
N VAL A 52 2.88 -18.43 -6.29
CA VAL A 52 1.67 -19.24 -6.52
C VAL A 52 0.50 -18.75 -5.67
N LYS A 53 0.73 -18.47 -4.38
CA LYS A 53 -0.31 -17.92 -3.49
C LYS A 53 -0.84 -16.58 -4.01
N LYS A 54 0.06 -15.70 -4.46
CA LYS A 54 -0.30 -14.39 -5.04
C LYS A 54 -1.14 -14.56 -6.30
N SER A 55 -0.76 -15.45 -7.21
CA SER A 55 -1.52 -15.73 -8.44
C SER A 55 -2.93 -16.24 -8.15
N LYS A 56 -3.07 -17.18 -7.20
CA LYS A 56 -4.38 -17.69 -6.76
C LYS A 56 -5.29 -16.59 -6.19
N LEU A 57 -4.73 -15.71 -5.36
CA LEU A 57 -5.47 -14.58 -4.81
C LEU A 57 -5.95 -13.61 -5.90
N ILE A 58 -5.08 -13.27 -6.85
CA ILE A 58 -5.43 -12.40 -7.99
C ILE A 58 -6.56 -13.03 -8.82
N SER A 59 -6.43 -14.31 -9.17
CA SER A 59 -7.45 -15.05 -9.91
C SER A 59 -8.80 -15.06 -9.19
N LYS A 60 -8.80 -15.35 -7.88
CA LYS A 60 -10.02 -15.33 -7.06
C LYS A 60 -10.65 -13.93 -7.02
N THR A 61 -9.85 -12.89 -6.81
CA THR A 61 -10.35 -11.50 -6.79
C THR A 61 -10.94 -11.09 -8.13
N ASN A 62 -10.28 -11.43 -9.23
CA ASN A 62 -10.77 -11.16 -10.58
C ASN A 62 -12.08 -11.90 -10.87
N TYR A 63 -12.21 -13.15 -10.42
CA TYR A 63 -13.45 -13.90 -10.52
C TYR A 63 -14.59 -13.24 -9.72
N LEU A 64 -14.34 -12.89 -8.46
CA LEU A 64 -15.31 -12.22 -7.59
C LEU A 64 -15.77 -10.87 -8.16
N ARG A 65 -14.86 -10.15 -8.83
CA ARG A 65 -15.17 -8.91 -9.55
C ARG A 65 -16.09 -9.17 -10.75
N LYS A 66 -15.80 -10.19 -11.56
CA LYS A 66 -16.62 -10.56 -12.73
C LYS A 66 -18.07 -10.89 -12.36
N ILE A 67 -18.28 -11.55 -11.22
CA ILE A 67 -19.62 -11.93 -10.73
C ILE A 67 -20.32 -10.83 -9.92
N GLY A 68 -19.74 -9.62 -9.81
CA GLY A 68 -20.35 -8.49 -9.10
C GLY A 68 -20.38 -8.60 -7.58
N LYS A 69 -19.66 -9.55 -6.96
CA LYS A 69 -19.59 -9.70 -5.49
C LYS A 69 -18.59 -8.75 -4.81
N LEU A 70 -17.83 -8.01 -5.60
CA LEU A 70 -16.97 -6.93 -5.13
C LEU A 70 -17.44 -5.62 -5.77
N PRO A 71 -17.45 -4.50 -5.03
CA PRO A 71 -17.71 -3.21 -5.65
C PRO A 71 -16.71 -3.00 -6.80
N PRO A 72 -17.13 -2.35 -7.89
CA PRO A 72 -16.24 -1.97 -8.98
C PRO A 72 -15.31 -0.86 -8.47
N GLU A 73 -14.35 -1.20 -7.62
CA GLU A 73 -13.21 -0.32 -7.43
C GLU A 73 -12.47 -0.27 -8.76
N GLU A 74 -12.27 0.95 -9.27
CA GLU A 74 -11.29 1.22 -10.32
C GLU A 74 -10.04 0.41 -10.00
N ASP A 75 -9.57 -0.43 -10.93
CA ASP A 75 -8.29 -1.11 -10.77
C ASP A 75 -7.18 -0.04 -10.72
N LYS A 76 -6.97 0.55 -9.54
CA LYS A 76 -5.99 1.63 -9.31
C LYS A 76 -4.57 1.20 -9.64
N PHE A 77 -4.37 -0.11 -9.74
CA PHE A 77 -3.16 -0.73 -10.22
C PHE A 77 -3.58 -1.62 -11.39
N LYS A 78 -3.52 -1.11 -12.62
CA LYS A 78 -3.51 -1.92 -13.86
C LYS A 78 -2.39 -2.97 -13.75
N ARG A 79 -2.67 -4.08 -13.08
CA ARG A 79 -1.74 -5.19 -12.87
C ARG A 79 -2.17 -6.30 -13.82
N PHE A 80 -1.79 -6.09 -15.08
CA PHE A 80 -2.05 -6.91 -16.27
C PHE A 80 -3.53 -7.06 -16.62
#